data_AF-A0A1Q4ZRF5-F1
#
_entry.id   AF-A0A1Q4ZRF5-F1
#
_cell.length_a   1.000
_cell.length_b   1.000
_cell.length_c   1.000
_cell.angle_alpha   90.00
_cell.angle_beta   90.00
_cell.angle_gamma   90.00
#
_symmetry.space_group_name_H-M   'P 1'
#
loop_
_entity.id
_entity.type
_entity.pdbx_description
1 polymer ?
#
loop_
_entity_poly.entity_id
_entity_poly.type
_entity_poly.pdbx_seq_one_letter_code
_entity_poly.pdbx_strand_id
1 'polypeptide(L)'
;MFTDWSEALEAESLPLDPTSAQQLAAAARVTARTARDKDDMALLLDVLGLPTDTDTLTALLPLIPETGDKPVTTAPATEAIDVPVIPLTFSNPVQELLDWASAHPAAAVRNRANRITADLAELTERRDTEAAQREAEEKVARAKAELERAQEELRNVKAGTRTTAAAPTAARTGSGRSREELAAIRAWARENGHQVADAGMVPRRVQEAYDAAHQATARKAG
;
A
#
# COMPACT_ATOMS: atom_id res chain seq x y z
N MET A 1 -60.40 1.33 40.50
CA MET A 1 -60.11 0.01 39.89
C MET A 1 -59.41 0.27 38.56
N PHE A 2 -58.09 0.24 38.53
CA PHE A 2 -57.27 0.22 37.31
C PHE A 2 -55.97 -0.50 37.68
N THR A 3 -56.03 -1.83 37.72
CA THR A 3 -54.91 -2.72 38.07
C THR A 3 -54.55 -3.62 36.88
N ASP A 4 -54.69 -3.10 35.66
CA ASP A 4 -54.58 -3.88 34.42
C ASP A 4 -53.59 -3.29 33.41
N TRP A 5 -52.71 -2.40 33.85
CA TRP A 5 -51.65 -1.84 32.99
C TRP A 5 -50.29 -2.54 33.15
N SER A 6 -50.13 -3.36 34.19
CA SER A 6 -48.89 -4.13 34.39
C SER A 6 -48.86 -5.44 33.60
N GLU A 7 -50.01 -6.05 33.32
CA GLU A 7 -50.08 -7.29 32.52
C GLU A 7 -49.87 -7.03 31.02
N ALA A 8 -50.23 -5.84 30.53
CA ALA A 8 -49.95 -5.42 29.15
C ALA A 8 -48.45 -5.18 28.87
N LEU A 9 -47.65 -4.86 29.89
CA LEU A 9 -46.22 -4.59 29.76
C LEU A 9 -45.36 -5.86 29.73
N GLU A 10 -45.87 -6.99 30.24
CA GLU A 10 -45.18 -8.28 30.12
C GLU A 10 -45.40 -8.95 28.76
N ALA A 11 -46.51 -8.66 28.07
CA ALA A 11 -46.83 -9.23 26.76
C ALA A 11 -46.13 -8.52 25.56
N GLU A 12 -45.53 -7.35 25.75
CA GLU A 12 -44.90 -6.55 24.68
C GLU A 12 -43.36 -6.51 24.72
N SER A 13 -42.70 -7.41 25.46
CA SER A 13 -41.25 -7.60 25.33
C SER A 13 -40.91 -8.55 24.17
N LEU A 14 -41.32 -8.21 22.95
CA LEU A 14 -40.76 -8.86 21.77
C LEU A 14 -39.30 -8.38 21.63
N PRO A 15 -38.28 -9.25 21.70
CA PRO A 15 -36.90 -8.81 21.58
C PRO A 15 -36.69 -8.21 20.18
N LEU A 16 -36.53 -6.88 20.12
CA LEU A 16 -36.32 -6.12 18.88
C LEU A 16 -34.90 -6.26 18.33
N ASP A 17 -34.02 -6.94 19.06
CA ASP A 17 -32.68 -7.28 18.61
C ASP A 17 -32.71 -8.67 17.96
N PRO A 18 -32.68 -8.77 16.62
CA PRO A 18 -32.56 -10.08 15.98
C PRO A 18 -31.24 -10.70 16.44
N THR A 19 -31.32 -11.91 16.95
CA THR A 19 -30.15 -12.70 17.33
C THR A 19 -29.16 -12.76 16.16
N SER A 20 -27.86 -12.87 16.44
CA SER A 20 -26.81 -12.99 15.41
C SER A 20 -27.14 -14.07 14.38
N ALA A 21 -27.74 -15.19 14.80
CA ALA A 21 -28.21 -16.25 13.91
C ALA A 21 -29.35 -15.80 12.96
N GLN A 22 -30.32 -15.03 13.45
CA GLN A 22 -31.40 -14.47 12.63
C GLN A 22 -30.88 -13.43 11.62
N GLN A 23 -29.88 -12.63 12.01
CA GLN A 23 -29.21 -11.67 11.11
C GLN A 23 -28.45 -12.38 9.99
N LEU A 24 -27.69 -13.43 10.31
CA LEU A 24 -26.98 -14.24 9.31
C LEU A 24 -27.95 -14.95 8.36
N ALA A 25 -29.06 -15.49 8.89
CA ALA A 25 -30.10 -16.10 8.06
C ALA A 25 -30.82 -15.08 7.15
N ALA A 26 -31.04 -13.85 7.63
CA ALA A 26 -31.58 -12.77 6.81
C ALA A 26 -30.61 -12.36 5.69
N ALA A 27 -29.33 -12.21 6.01
CA ALA A 27 -28.29 -11.91 5.03
C ALA A 27 -28.19 -13.00 3.95
N ALA A 28 -28.19 -14.27 4.33
CA ALA A 28 -28.13 -15.39 3.39
C ALA A 28 -29.33 -15.42 2.41
N ARG A 29 -30.55 -15.08 2.88
CA ARG A 29 -31.73 -14.96 2.02
C ARG A 29 -31.65 -13.80 1.04
N VAL A 30 -31.05 -12.68 1.44
CA VAL A 30 -30.84 -11.53 0.54
C VAL A 30 -29.84 -11.90 -0.55
N THR A 31 -28.73 -12.54 -0.18
CA THR A 31 -27.70 -13.01 -1.13
C THR A 31 -28.26 -14.05 -2.11
N ALA A 32 -29.08 -15.00 -1.64
CA ALA A 32 -29.70 -16.01 -2.51
C ALA A 32 -30.59 -15.40 -3.61
N ARG A 33 -31.28 -14.29 -3.32
CA ARG A 33 -32.13 -13.58 -4.31
C ARG A 33 -31.34 -12.86 -5.39
N THR A 34 -30.05 -12.61 -5.15
CA THR A 34 -29.14 -11.98 -6.12
C THR A 34 -28.31 -12.99 -6.90
N ALA A 35 -28.30 -14.26 -6.48
CA ALA A 35 -27.56 -15.32 -7.14
C ALA A 35 -28.24 -15.77 -8.43
N ARG A 36 -27.44 -16.23 -9.39
CA ARG A 36 -27.95 -16.69 -10.69
C ARG A 36 -28.33 -18.17 -10.70
N ASP A 37 -27.56 -18.98 -9.99
CA ASP A 37 -27.74 -20.42 -9.85
C ASP A 37 -27.21 -20.90 -8.49
N LYS A 38 -27.36 -22.20 -8.21
CA LYS A 38 -26.97 -22.80 -6.92
C LYS A 38 -25.47 -22.65 -6.63
N ASP A 39 -24.63 -22.79 -7.64
CA ASP A 39 -23.17 -22.79 -7.47
C ASP A 39 -22.68 -21.35 -7.22
N ASP A 40 -23.25 -20.37 -7.96
CA ASP A 40 -23.04 -18.94 -7.73
C ASP A 40 -23.51 -18.51 -6.32
N MET A 41 -24.67 -19.00 -5.87
CA MET A 41 -25.16 -18.77 -4.51
C MET A 41 -24.17 -19.29 -3.46
N ALA A 42 -23.65 -20.50 -3.64
CA ALA A 42 -22.71 -21.09 -2.69
C ALA A 42 -21.40 -20.28 -2.59
N LEU A 43 -20.88 -19.80 -3.74
CA LEU A 43 -19.70 -18.93 -3.78
C LEU A 43 -19.94 -17.59 -3.09
N LEU A 44 -21.07 -16.94 -3.34
CA LEU A 44 -21.39 -15.65 -2.72
C LEU A 44 -21.54 -15.77 -1.20
N LEU A 45 -22.14 -16.86 -0.72
CA LEU A 45 -22.25 -17.11 0.72
C LEU A 45 -20.88 -17.37 1.36
N ASP A 46 -20.01 -18.15 0.71
CA ASP A 46 -18.66 -18.42 1.18
C ASP A 46 -17.81 -17.14 1.29
N VAL A 47 -17.83 -16.30 0.26
CA VAL A 47 -17.13 -15.00 0.24
C VAL A 47 -17.59 -14.08 1.37
N LEU A 48 -18.88 -14.12 1.71
CA LEU A 48 -19.47 -13.31 2.77
C LEU A 48 -19.35 -13.94 4.16
N GLY A 49 -18.74 -15.13 4.29
CA GLY A 49 -18.63 -15.87 5.54
C GLY A 49 -19.98 -16.30 6.11
N LEU A 50 -20.98 -16.46 5.24
CA LEU A 50 -22.33 -16.91 5.58
C LEU A 50 -22.40 -18.45 5.58
N PRO A 51 -23.35 -19.06 6.29
CA PRO A 51 -23.46 -20.52 6.35
C PRO A 51 -23.71 -21.13 4.97
N THR A 52 -22.85 -22.08 4.59
CA THR A 52 -22.87 -22.83 3.32
C THR A 52 -23.20 -24.31 3.51
N ASP A 53 -23.78 -24.69 4.65
CA ASP A 53 -24.18 -26.07 4.91
C ASP A 53 -25.31 -26.52 3.96
N THR A 54 -25.36 -27.82 3.68
CA THR A 54 -26.27 -28.41 2.69
C THR A 54 -27.73 -28.11 2.99
N ASP A 55 -28.13 -28.08 4.26
CA ASP A 55 -29.50 -27.80 4.68
C ASP A 55 -29.87 -26.33 4.41
N THR A 56 -28.96 -25.40 4.73
CA THR A 56 -29.11 -23.98 4.42
C THR A 56 -29.17 -23.72 2.91
N LEU A 57 -28.27 -24.31 2.12
CA LEU A 57 -28.29 -24.16 0.65
C LEU A 57 -29.59 -24.70 0.04
N THR A 58 -30.10 -25.82 0.56
CA THR A 58 -31.38 -26.40 0.11
C THR A 58 -32.56 -25.50 0.45
N ALA A 59 -32.56 -24.87 1.63
CA ALA A 59 -33.61 -23.95 2.05
C ALA A 59 -33.62 -22.63 1.25
N LEU A 60 -32.47 -22.21 0.72
CA LEU A 60 -32.30 -20.97 -0.04
C LEU A 60 -32.54 -21.13 -1.55
N LEU A 61 -32.41 -22.35 -2.07
CA LEU A 61 -32.56 -22.66 -3.50
C LEU A 61 -33.88 -22.14 -4.13
N PRO A 62 -35.05 -22.22 -3.47
CA PRO A 62 -36.30 -21.68 -4.01
C PRO A 62 -36.37 -20.15 -4.10
N LEU A 63 -35.40 -19.44 -3.50
CA LEU A 63 -35.31 -17.97 -3.52
C LEU A 63 -34.47 -17.44 -4.67
N ILE A 64 -33.76 -18.32 -5.39
CA ILE A 64 -33.03 -17.97 -6.59
C ILE A 64 -34.06 -17.60 -7.67
N PRO A 65 -33.94 -16.43 -8.31
CA PRO A 65 -34.86 -16.06 -9.37
C PRO A 65 -34.74 -17.06 -10.52
N GLU A 66 -35.85 -17.78 -10.79
CA GLU A 66 -36.06 -18.65 -11.96
C GLU A 66 -35.97 -17.80 -13.24
N THR A 67 -34.75 -17.47 -13.64
CA THR A 67 -34.48 -16.79 -14.90
C THR A 67 -34.53 -17.88 -15.97
N GLY A 68 -35.75 -18.13 -16.47
CA GLY A 68 -36.12 -19.32 -17.23
C GLY A 68 -35.06 -19.84 -18.20
N ASP A 69 -34.48 -20.98 -17.84
CA ASP A 69 -33.68 -21.82 -18.73
C ASP A 69 -34.65 -22.70 -19.53
N LYS A 70 -35.03 -22.23 -20.73
CA LYS A 70 -35.60 -23.14 -21.74
C LYS A 70 -34.43 -23.72 -22.54
N PRO A 71 -34.39 -25.04 -22.77
CA PRO A 71 -33.25 -25.68 -23.41
C PRO A 71 -33.19 -25.28 -24.89
N VAL A 72 -32.20 -24.49 -25.26
CA VAL A 72 -31.86 -24.25 -26.68
C VAL A 72 -30.98 -25.39 -27.15
N THR A 73 -31.55 -26.24 -27.99
CA THR A 73 -30.80 -27.22 -28.78
C THR A 73 -29.99 -26.49 -29.86
N THR A 74 -28.68 -26.68 -29.80
CA THR A 74 -27.64 -26.62 -30.85
C THR A 74 -27.67 -25.50 -31.90
N ALA A 75 -26.61 -24.68 -31.88
CA ALA A 75 -26.16 -23.68 -32.86
C ALA A 75 -25.92 -24.27 -34.29
N PRO A 76 -25.57 -23.48 -35.35
CA PRO A 76 -25.14 -22.07 -35.35
C PRO A 76 -25.65 -21.19 -36.51
N ALA A 77 -25.67 -19.87 -36.33
CA ALA A 77 -25.33 -18.90 -37.38
C ALA A 77 -25.12 -17.50 -36.78
N THR A 78 -24.02 -16.88 -37.19
CA THR A 78 -23.59 -15.52 -36.93
C THR A 78 -24.65 -14.51 -37.35
N GLU A 79 -25.39 -13.96 -36.40
CA GLU A 79 -25.98 -12.63 -36.56
C GLU A 79 -25.63 -11.82 -35.33
N ALA A 80 -24.91 -10.72 -35.57
CA ALA A 80 -24.60 -9.73 -34.56
C ALA A 80 -25.92 -9.25 -33.95
N ILE A 81 -26.20 -9.69 -32.72
CA ILE A 81 -27.29 -9.15 -31.93
C ILE A 81 -26.85 -7.73 -31.57
N ASP A 82 -27.30 -6.78 -32.38
CA ASP A 82 -27.40 -5.38 -32.01
C ASP A 82 -28.44 -5.32 -30.88
N VAL A 83 -28.00 -5.66 -29.66
CA VAL A 83 -28.81 -5.47 -28.45
C VAL A 83 -28.96 -3.96 -28.33
N PRO A 84 -30.15 -3.38 -28.50
CA PRO A 84 -30.32 -1.98 -28.19
C PRO A 84 -29.97 -1.85 -26.71
N VAL A 85 -28.88 -1.15 -26.43
CA VAL A 85 -28.58 -0.66 -25.09
C VAL A 85 -29.73 0.31 -24.80
N ILE A 86 -30.80 -0.20 -24.21
CA ILE A 86 -31.86 0.63 -23.65
C ILE A 86 -31.21 1.21 -22.39
N PRO A 87 -30.84 2.50 -22.37
CA PRO A 87 -30.36 3.09 -21.13
C PRO A 87 -31.52 2.99 -20.13
N LEU A 88 -31.27 2.33 -18.99
CA LEU A 88 -32.17 2.40 -17.86
C LEU A 88 -32.21 3.87 -17.43
N THR A 89 -33.24 4.60 -17.84
CA THR A 89 -33.54 5.94 -17.34
C THR A 89 -33.95 5.79 -15.88
N PHE A 90 -32.98 5.94 -14.99
CA PHE A 90 -33.27 6.19 -13.58
C PHE A 90 -33.85 7.59 -13.49
N SER A 91 -35.17 7.70 -13.30
CA SER A 91 -35.78 8.98 -12.93
C SER A 91 -35.15 9.46 -11.64
N ASN A 92 -34.61 10.67 -11.67
CA ASN A 92 -34.16 11.34 -10.45
C ASN A 92 -35.36 12.08 -9.85
N PRO A 93 -36.02 11.54 -8.82
CA PRO A 93 -37.29 12.09 -8.32
C PRO A 93 -37.14 13.52 -7.78
N VAL A 94 -35.94 13.90 -7.33
CA VAL A 94 -35.65 15.28 -6.91
C VAL A 94 -35.60 16.21 -8.12
N GLN A 95 -35.00 15.77 -9.22
CA GLN A 95 -34.94 16.55 -10.45
C GLN A 95 -36.33 16.74 -11.06
N GLU A 96 -37.15 15.68 -11.09
CA GLU A 96 -38.54 15.77 -11.56
C GLU A 96 -39.37 16.77 -10.73
N LEU A 97 -39.16 16.79 -9.41
CA LEU A 97 -39.82 17.74 -8.51
C LEU A 97 -39.34 19.18 -8.74
N LEU A 98 -38.04 19.39 -8.95
CA LEU A 98 -37.48 20.70 -9.30
C LEU A 98 -38.00 21.20 -10.64
N ASP A 99 -38.09 20.32 -11.64
CA ASP A 99 -38.59 20.65 -12.98
C ASP A 99 -40.07 21.04 -12.91
N TRP A 100 -40.91 20.26 -12.22
CA TRP A 100 -42.31 20.61 -11.95
C TRP A 100 -42.44 21.93 -11.18
N ALA A 101 -41.61 22.14 -10.16
CA ALA A 101 -41.65 23.34 -9.34
C ALA A 101 -41.20 24.60 -10.11
N SER A 102 -40.29 24.45 -11.08
CA SER A 102 -39.83 25.53 -11.96
C SER A 102 -40.92 25.98 -12.94
N ALA A 103 -41.74 25.03 -13.44
CA ALA A 103 -42.88 25.31 -14.33
C ALA A 103 -44.14 25.77 -13.59
N HIS A 104 -44.11 25.83 -12.26
CA HIS A 104 -45.29 26.08 -11.44
C HIS A 104 -45.79 27.53 -11.58
N PRO A 105 -47.10 27.79 -11.66
CA PRO A 105 -47.64 29.15 -11.84
C PRO A 105 -47.39 30.07 -10.63
N ALA A 106 -47.32 29.52 -9.41
CA ALA A 106 -47.06 30.28 -8.20
C ALA A 106 -45.57 30.67 -8.07
N ALA A 107 -45.27 31.97 -7.96
CA ALA A 107 -43.91 32.48 -7.87
C ALA A 107 -43.14 31.96 -6.64
N ALA A 108 -43.82 31.73 -5.51
CA ALA A 108 -43.20 31.18 -4.30
C ALA A 108 -42.62 29.77 -4.52
N VAL A 109 -43.28 28.94 -5.34
CA VAL A 109 -42.83 27.58 -5.64
C VAL A 109 -41.60 27.61 -6.54
N ARG A 110 -41.60 28.45 -7.58
CA ARG A 110 -40.42 28.65 -8.44
C ARG A 110 -39.21 29.18 -7.67
N ASN A 111 -39.42 30.16 -6.79
CA ASN A 111 -38.35 30.72 -5.97
C ASN A 111 -37.73 29.67 -5.03
N ARG A 112 -38.55 28.76 -4.50
CA ARG A 112 -38.07 27.64 -3.69
C ARG A 112 -37.24 26.66 -4.54
N ALA A 113 -37.69 26.32 -5.74
CA ALA A 113 -36.92 25.47 -6.66
C ALA A 113 -35.55 26.08 -6.96
N ASN A 114 -35.51 27.37 -7.34
CA ASN A 114 -34.25 28.08 -7.62
C ASN A 114 -33.29 28.06 -6.43
N ARG A 115 -33.81 28.25 -5.20
CA ARG A 115 -32.98 28.19 -3.99
C ARG A 115 -32.41 26.79 -3.77
N ILE A 116 -33.23 25.75 -3.89
CA ILE A 116 -32.77 24.37 -3.73
C ILE A 116 -31.72 24.03 -4.81
N THR A 117 -31.92 24.46 -6.05
CA THR A 117 -30.93 24.27 -7.12
C THR A 117 -29.61 24.98 -6.81
N ALA A 118 -29.66 26.19 -6.26
CA ALA A 118 -28.46 26.90 -5.82
C ALA A 118 -27.75 26.18 -4.68
N ASP A 119 -28.49 25.72 -3.66
CA ASP A 119 -27.93 24.97 -2.53
C ASP A 119 -27.29 23.65 -3.00
N LEU A 120 -27.90 22.95 -3.96
CA LEU A 120 -27.33 21.73 -4.56
C LEU A 120 -26.04 22.01 -5.34
N ALA A 121 -25.98 23.14 -6.05
CA ALA A 121 -24.77 23.56 -6.75
C ALA A 121 -23.63 23.86 -5.76
N GLU A 122 -23.92 24.57 -4.67
CA GLU A 122 -22.95 24.85 -3.60
C GLU A 122 -22.42 23.57 -2.95
N LEU A 123 -23.30 22.60 -2.64
CA LEU A 123 -22.89 21.32 -2.09
C LEU A 123 -21.99 20.52 -3.06
N THR A 124 -22.27 20.61 -4.35
CA THR A 124 -21.47 19.96 -5.39
C THR A 124 -20.07 20.59 -5.46
N GLU A 125 -19.99 21.91 -5.52
CA GLU A 125 -18.73 22.65 -5.52
C GLU A 125 -17.91 22.35 -4.24
N ARG A 126 -18.58 22.28 -3.09
CA ARG A 126 -17.92 21.94 -1.82
C ARG A 126 -17.29 20.55 -1.86
N ARG A 127 -18.04 19.55 -2.32
CA ARG A 127 -17.55 18.17 -2.47
C ARG A 127 -16.36 18.12 -3.42
N ASP A 128 -16.43 18.83 -4.54
CA ASP A 128 -15.38 18.83 -5.56
C ASP A 128 -14.12 19.54 -5.06
N THR A 129 -14.27 20.61 -4.28
CA THR A 129 -13.16 21.28 -3.58
C THR A 129 -12.50 20.34 -2.56
N GLU A 130 -13.29 19.60 -1.78
CA GLU A 130 -12.77 18.61 -0.81
C GLU A 130 -12.10 17.41 -1.51
N ALA A 131 -12.60 16.99 -2.67
CA ALA A 131 -11.96 15.98 -3.50
C ALA A 131 -10.60 16.49 -4.03
N ALA A 132 -10.56 17.71 -4.58
CA ALA A 132 -9.33 18.34 -5.04
C ALA A 132 -8.31 18.53 -3.90
N GLN A 133 -8.78 18.88 -2.70
CA GLN A 133 -7.94 18.97 -1.50
C GLN A 133 -7.34 17.60 -1.15
N ARG A 134 -8.15 16.54 -1.11
CA ARG A 134 -7.65 15.18 -0.84
C ARG A 134 -6.61 14.75 -1.86
N GLU A 135 -6.84 15.00 -3.15
CA GLU A 135 -5.85 14.71 -4.18
C GLU A 135 -4.54 15.50 -4.00
N ALA A 136 -4.63 16.76 -3.60
CA ALA A 136 -3.46 17.59 -3.31
C ALA A 136 -2.69 17.05 -2.08
N GLU A 137 -3.40 16.67 -1.03
CA GLU A 137 -2.82 16.05 0.16
C GLU A 137 -2.14 14.71 -0.16
N GLU A 138 -2.76 13.87 -1.00
CA GLU A 138 -2.15 12.62 -1.48
C GLU A 138 -0.89 12.87 -2.29
N LYS A 139 -0.89 13.88 -3.18
CA LYS A 139 0.31 14.28 -3.93
C LYS A 139 1.43 14.72 -3.00
N VAL A 140 1.12 15.51 -1.97
CA VAL A 140 2.08 15.91 -0.94
C VAL A 140 2.60 14.70 -0.15
N ALA A 141 1.72 13.76 0.22
CA ALA A 141 2.11 12.55 0.93
C ALA A 141 3.06 11.68 0.09
N ARG A 142 2.78 11.51 -1.20
CA ARG A 142 3.66 10.79 -2.14
C ARG A 142 5.03 11.48 -2.25
N ALA A 143 5.05 12.79 -2.45
CA ALA A 143 6.30 13.55 -2.54
C ALA A 143 7.13 13.46 -1.24
N LYS A 144 6.49 13.49 -0.07
CA LYS A 144 7.16 13.29 1.22
C LYS A 144 7.76 11.89 1.35
N ALA A 145 7.02 10.85 0.95
CA ALA A 145 7.51 9.47 0.98
C ALA A 145 8.71 9.26 0.04
N GLU A 146 8.68 9.88 -1.15
CA GLU A 146 9.81 9.88 -2.08
C GLU A 146 11.03 10.61 -1.51
N LEU A 147 10.81 11.77 -0.88
CA LEU A 147 11.88 12.52 -0.21
C LEU A 147 12.52 11.71 0.92
N GLU A 148 11.72 11.03 1.74
CA GLU A 148 12.20 10.19 2.82
C GLU A 148 13.05 9.02 2.29
N ARG A 149 12.57 8.34 1.23
CA ARG A 149 13.35 7.29 0.55
C ARG A 149 14.68 7.82 0.02
N ALA A 150 14.68 8.97 -0.64
CA ALA A 150 15.91 9.60 -1.13
C ALA A 150 16.86 9.99 0.02
N GLN A 151 16.32 10.44 1.16
CA GLN A 151 17.11 10.72 2.36
C GLN A 151 17.71 9.46 2.96
N GLU A 152 16.97 8.34 2.99
CA GLU A 152 17.48 7.03 3.42
C GLU A 152 18.60 6.54 2.53
N GLU A 153 18.42 6.61 1.20
CA GLU A 153 19.47 6.27 0.24
C GLU A 153 20.72 7.13 0.46
N LEU A 154 20.55 8.45 0.66
CA LEU A 154 21.67 9.34 0.96
C LEU A 154 22.35 8.99 2.30
N ARG A 155 21.57 8.63 3.33
CA ARG A 155 22.12 8.17 4.62
C ARG A 155 22.91 6.88 4.42
N ASN A 156 22.42 5.94 3.63
CA ASN A 156 23.08 4.67 3.32
C ASN A 156 24.37 4.87 2.51
N VAL A 157 24.34 5.72 1.47
CA VAL A 157 25.53 6.07 0.68
C VAL A 157 26.56 6.79 1.54
N LYS A 158 26.14 7.72 2.41
CA LYS A 158 27.05 8.40 3.36
C LYS A 158 27.59 7.44 4.41
N ALA A 159 26.80 6.50 4.91
CA ALA A 159 27.24 5.47 5.86
C ALA A 159 28.24 4.52 5.19
N GLY A 160 27.96 4.05 3.97
CA GLY A 160 28.87 3.24 3.15
C GLY A 160 30.15 3.98 2.74
N THR A 161 30.05 5.28 2.47
CA THR A 161 31.22 6.16 2.27
C THR A 161 32.00 6.34 3.58
N ARG A 162 31.33 6.39 4.73
CA ARG A 162 31.98 6.52 6.04
C ARG A 162 32.61 5.21 6.53
N THR A 163 32.12 4.04 6.12
CA THR A 163 32.79 2.76 6.35
C THR A 163 33.92 2.48 5.37
N THR A 164 33.95 3.13 4.20
CA THR A 164 35.14 3.16 3.31
C THR A 164 36.12 4.30 3.63
N ALA A 165 35.68 5.34 4.35
CA ALA A 165 36.50 6.41 4.92
C ALA A 165 36.87 6.18 6.40
N ALA A 166 36.39 5.11 7.03
CA ALA A 166 37.10 4.48 8.13
C ALA A 166 38.40 4.02 7.49
N ALA A 167 39.43 4.84 7.73
CA ALA A 167 40.75 4.77 7.16
C ALA A 167 41.14 3.33 6.85
N PRO A 168 41.79 3.04 5.71
CA PRO A 168 42.47 1.77 5.58
C PRO A 168 43.23 1.61 6.88
N THR A 169 42.86 0.58 7.65
CA THR A 169 43.65 0.05 8.76
C THR A 169 45.06 0.26 8.31
N ALA A 170 45.81 1.14 8.98
CA ALA A 170 47.16 1.48 8.57
C ALA A 170 47.84 0.15 8.27
N ALA A 171 47.88 -0.18 6.99
CA ALA A 171 48.22 -1.50 6.52
C ALA A 171 49.69 -1.42 6.67
N ARG A 172 50.13 -1.87 7.85
CA ARG A 172 51.42 -1.68 8.46
C ARG A 172 52.40 -1.27 7.37
N THR A 173 52.67 0.03 7.25
CA THR A 173 53.90 0.48 6.61
C THR A 173 55.07 0.18 7.56
N GLY A 174 55.04 -0.95 8.26
CA GLY A 174 56.23 -1.67 8.59
C GLY A 174 56.56 -2.37 7.29
N SER A 175 57.57 -1.87 6.58
CA SER A 175 58.23 -2.62 5.52
C SER A 175 58.27 -4.08 5.94
N GLY A 176 57.83 -5.02 5.09
CA GLY A 176 57.79 -6.47 5.33
C GLY A 176 59.18 -7.09 5.51
N ARG A 177 60.03 -6.41 6.26
CA ARG A 177 61.40 -6.70 6.59
C ARG A 177 61.41 -7.43 7.91
N SER A 178 62.09 -8.56 7.92
CA SER A 178 62.22 -9.35 9.13
C SER A 178 63.03 -8.57 10.19
N ARG A 179 62.94 -9.02 11.45
CA ARG A 179 63.69 -8.41 12.56
C ARG A 179 65.20 -8.43 12.28
N GLU A 180 65.65 -9.47 11.58
CA GLU A 180 67.02 -9.70 11.13
C GLU A 180 67.43 -8.64 10.10
N GLU A 181 66.58 -8.33 9.12
CA GLU A 181 66.87 -7.30 8.10
C GLU A 181 66.95 -5.91 8.73
N LEU A 182 66.06 -5.58 9.68
CA LEU A 182 66.17 -4.33 10.44
C LEU A 182 67.42 -4.26 11.32
N ALA A 183 67.97 -5.40 11.76
CA ALA A 183 69.25 -5.45 12.47
C ALA A 183 70.43 -5.20 11.51
N ALA A 184 70.38 -5.77 10.31
CA ALA A 184 71.38 -5.53 9.26
C ALA A 184 71.39 -4.05 8.81
N ILE A 185 70.22 -3.45 8.58
CA ILE A 185 70.09 -2.03 8.24
C ILE A 185 70.68 -1.15 9.36
N ARG A 186 70.45 -1.51 10.65
CA ARG A 186 71.02 -0.77 11.79
C ARG A 186 72.55 -0.87 11.88
N ALA A 187 73.11 -2.05 11.60
CA ALA A 187 74.56 -2.24 11.57
C ALA A 187 75.20 -1.39 10.46
N TRP A 188 74.67 -1.50 9.24
CA TRP A 188 75.11 -0.71 8.10
C TRP A 188 74.96 0.80 8.36
N ALA A 189 73.83 1.21 8.94
CA ALA A 189 73.59 2.62 9.25
C ALA A 189 74.62 3.19 10.22
N ARG A 190 74.97 2.44 11.28
CA ARG A 190 76.01 2.85 12.25
C ARG A 190 77.38 2.93 11.60
N GLU A 191 77.72 1.99 10.72
CA GLU A 191 78.99 2.00 9.96
C GLU A 191 79.08 3.17 8.99
N ASN A 192 77.95 3.62 8.43
CA ASN A 192 77.86 4.76 7.51
C ASN A 192 77.62 6.10 8.23
N GLY A 193 77.71 6.14 9.57
CA GLY A 193 77.56 7.37 10.36
C GLY A 193 76.13 7.89 10.50
N HIS A 194 75.12 7.08 10.18
CA HIS A 194 73.71 7.42 10.39
C HIS A 194 73.29 7.15 11.84
N GLN A 195 72.64 8.13 12.46
CA GLN A 195 72.16 8.01 13.83
C GLN A 195 70.82 7.26 13.88
N VAL A 196 70.83 6.05 14.45
CA VAL A 196 69.65 5.17 14.58
C VAL A 196 69.50 4.74 16.04
N ALA A 197 68.27 4.64 16.53
CA ALA A 197 67.98 4.14 17.87
C ALA A 197 68.33 2.65 18.00
N ASP A 198 68.79 2.24 19.18
CA ASP A 198 69.22 0.86 19.45
C ASP A 198 68.06 -0.15 19.35
N ALA A 199 66.84 0.30 19.69
CA ALA A 199 65.61 -0.48 19.62
C ALA A 199 64.48 0.32 18.95
N GLY A 200 63.66 -0.38 18.17
CA GLY A 200 62.47 0.18 17.53
C GLY A 200 62.58 0.33 16.02
N MET A 201 61.73 1.20 15.48
CA MET A 201 61.59 1.42 14.03
C MET A 201 62.77 2.23 13.48
N VAL A 202 63.43 1.70 12.45
CA VAL A 202 64.50 2.40 11.73
C VAL A 202 63.89 3.55 10.91
N PRO A 203 64.42 4.79 10.98
CA PRO A 203 63.91 5.90 10.18
C PRO A 203 63.88 5.59 8.68
N ARG A 204 62.81 5.98 7.98
CA ARG A 204 62.61 5.67 6.55
C ARG A 204 63.78 6.11 5.67
N ARG A 205 64.41 7.25 5.97
CA ARG A 205 65.59 7.76 5.26
C ARG A 205 66.78 6.78 5.27
N VAL A 206 66.96 6.06 6.38
CA VAL A 206 68.06 5.09 6.53
C VAL A 206 67.75 3.80 5.77
N GLN A 207 66.48 3.39 5.74
CA GLN A 207 66.04 2.25 4.96
C GLN A 207 66.21 2.50 3.45
N GLU A 208 65.79 3.68 2.96
CA GLU A 208 65.97 4.08 1.56
C GLU A 208 67.45 4.14 1.15
N ALA A 209 68.32 4.64 2.04
CA ALA A 209 69.76 4.70 1.78
C ALA A 209 70.40 3.30 1.72
N TYR A 210 69.97 2.39 2.60
CA TYR A 210 70.39 0.98 2.56
C TYR A 210 69.97 0.30 1.26
N ASP A 211 68.70 0.47 0.85
CA ASP A 211 68.17 -0.09 -0.38
C ASP A 211 68.92 0.43 -1.61
N ALA A 212 69.21 1.74 -1.66
CA ALA A 212 69.97 2.34 -2.75
C ALA A 212 71.40 1.77 -2.83
N ALA A 213 72.08 1.59 -1.70
CA ALA A 213 73.43 1.03 -1.64
C ALA A 213 73.46 -0.44 -2.09
N HIS A 214 72.47 -1.24 -1.67
CA HIS A 214 72.42 -2.68 -1.97
C HIS A 214 71.85 -2.99 -3.37
N GLN A 215 70.98 -2.12 -3.91
CA GLN A 215 70.57 -2.21 -5.32
C GLN A 215 71.69 -1.79 -6.27
N ALA A 216 72.52 -0.82 -5.87
CA ALA A 216 73.68 -0.41 -6.67
C ALA A 216 74.77 -1.50 -6.72
N THR A 217 74.99 -2.24 -5.61
CA THR A 217 75.92 -3.37 -5.61
C THR A 217 75.39 -4.55 -6.42
N ALA A 218 74.08 -4.85 -6.35
CA ALA A 218 73.46 -5.91 -7.15
C ALA A 218 73.52 -5.63 -8.67
N ARG A 219 73.35 -4.37 -9.10
CA ARG A 219 73.47 -3.97 -10.52
C ARG A 219 74.90 -3.95 -11.05
N LYS A 220 75.91 -3.93 -10.18
CA LYS A 220 77.33 -3.94 -10.57
C LYS A 220 77.90 -5.36 -10.70
N ALA A 221 77.13 -6.38 -10.29
CA ALA A 221 77.54 -7.78 -10.26
C ALA A 221 76.86 -8.69 -11.30
N GLY A 222 76.10 -8.12 -12.24
CA GLY A 222 75.53 -8.80 -13.41
C GLY A 222 75.96 -8.11 -14.70
#